data_AF-A0AAE5QWF3-F1
#
_entry.id   AF-A0AAE5QWF3-F1
#
_cell.length_a   1.000
_cell.length_b   1.000
_cell.length_c   1.000
_cell.angle_alpha   90.00
_cell.angle_beta   90.00
_cell.angle_gamma   90.00
#
_symmetry.space_group_name_H-M   'P 1'
#
loop_
_entity.id
_entity.type
_entity.pdbx_description
1 polymer ?
#
loop_
_entity_poly.entity_id
_entity_poly.type
_entity_poly.pdbx_seq_one_letter_code
_entity_poly.pdbx_strand_id
1 'polypeptide(L)'
;MLTIKQLADKLGVSKPTITRNKPDDLEFEVIDGVNYINENMERQITEKVLQNKERYSGDTRNETYDTPLIQQLMQENAFLRAQIEEKDALIKEQTKLLDQQQQLNLITGKRLNELETKEQTETEEQHSNETVTKHTVSEGKKGFFSRIFGN
;
A
#
# COMPACT_ATOMS: atom_id res chain seq x y z
N MET A 1 14.91 59.29 -12.41
CA MET A 1 15.27 58.30 -13.44
C MET A 1 16.11 57.21 -12.79
N LEU A 2 15.91 55.96 -13.17
CA LEU A 2 16.66 54.82 -12.64
C LEU A 2 17.36 54.10 -13.78
N THR A 3 18.49 53.46 -13.50
CA THR A 3 19.15 52.61 -14.48
C THR A 3 18.44 51.26 -14.60
N ILE A 4 18.66 50.55 -15.72
CA ILE A 4 18.20 49.15 -15.88
C ILE A 4 18.63 48.28 -14.68
N LYS A 5 19.85 48.48 -14.18
CA LYS A 5 20.37 47.75 -13.02
C LYS A 5 19.56 48.04 -11.76
N GLN A 6 19.32 49.32 -11.45
CA GLN A 6 18.58 49.72 -10.26
C GLN A 6 17.14 49.18 -10.27
N LEU A 7 16.47 49.19 -11.42
CA LEU A 7 15.12 48.62 -11.53
C LEU A 7 15.13 47.09 -11.39
N ALA A 8 16.11 46.41 -11.99
CA ALA A 8 16.29 44.97 -11.85
C ALA A 8 16.50 44.56 -10.38
N ASP A 9 17.39 45.26 -9.68
CA ASP A 9 17.69 45.04 -8.27
C ASP A 9 16.45 45.31 -7.39
N LYS A 10 15.70 46.39 -7.66
CA LYS A 10 14.45 46.75 -6.95
C LYS A 10 13.35 45.68 -7.09
N LEU A 11 13.21 45.08 -8.28
CA LEU A 11 12.19 44.07 -8.56
C LEU A 11 12.67 42.63 -8.28
N GLY A 12 13.95 42.44 -7.95
CA GLY A 12 14.54 41.11 -7.73
C GLY A 12 14.58 40.26 -9.01
N VAL A 13 14.79 40.89 -10.17
CA VAL A 13 14.80 40.21 -11.48
C VAL A 13 16.11 40.48 -12.23
N SER A 14 16.34 39.75 -13.32
CA SER A 14 17.54 39.95 -14.16
C SER A 14 17.45 41.22 -15.00
N LYS A 15 18.58 41.86 -15.34
CA LYS A 15 18.61 43.01 -16.27
C LYS A 15 17.94 42.70 -17.62
N PRO A 16 18.13 41.51 -18.24
CA PRO A 16 17.40 41.13 -19.45
C PRO A 16 15.88 41.10 -19.28
N THR A 17 15.38 40.79 -18.08
CA THR A 17 13.93 40.81 -17.78
C THR A 17 13.38 42.22 -17.91
N ILE A 18 14.13 43.23 -17.45
CA ILE A 18 13.75 44.64 -17.60
C ILE A 18 13.75 45.05 -19.08
N THR A 19 14.77 44.68 -19.86
CA THR A 19 14.84 45.04 -21.29
C THR A 19 13.76 44.35 -22.13
N ARG A 20 13.39 43.10 -21.81
CA ARG A 20 12.34 42.36 -22.52
C ARG A 20 10.92 42.88 -22.24
N ASN A 21 10.70 43.50 -21.08
CA ASN A 21 9.41 44.07 -20.70
C ASN A 21 9.32 45.57 -21.01
N LYS A 22 10.32 46.13 -21.69
CA LYS A 22 10.32 47.50 -22.20
C LYS A 22 9.11 47.70 -23.14
N PRO A 23 8.37 48.81 -23.01
CA PRO A 23 7.34 49.19 -23.98
C PRO A 23 7.96 49.48 -25.36
N ASP A 24 7.30 49.04 -26.45
CA ASP A 24 7.80 49.19 -27.82
C ASP A 24 7.81 50.65 -28.30
N ASP A 25 6.98 51.49 -27.68
CA ASP A 25 6.78 52.90 -28.00
C ASP A 25 7.79 53.83 -27.34
N LEU A 26 8.61 53.33 -26.40
CA LEU A 26 9.56 54.13 -25.63
C LEU A 26 10.97 53.61 -25.80
N GLU A 27 11.95 54.51 -25.91
CA GLU A 27 13.38 54.17 -25.96
C GLU A 27 14.10 54.53 -24.64
N PHE A 28 15.19 53.81 -24.36
CA PHE A 28 16.03 54.15 -23.21
C PHE A 28 16.78 55.44 -23.48
N GLU A 29 16.86 56.30 -22.47
CA GLU A 29 17.73 57.47 -22.53
C GLU A 29 19.16 57.05 -22.16
N VAL A 30 20.12 57.36 -23.03
CA VAL A 30 21.53 56.98 -22.84
C VAL A 30 22.33 58.19 -22.38
N ILE A 31 22.82 58.17 -21.15
CA ILE A 31 23.69 59.21 -20.59
C ILE A 31 24.99 58.52 -20.17
N ASP A 32 26.13 58.99 -20.69
CA ASP A 32 27.47 58.42 -20.43
C ASP A 32 27.55 56.89 -20.65
N GLY A 33 26.85 56.40 -21.67
CA GLY A 33 26.81 54.97 -22.01
C GLY A 33 25.93 54.12 -21.08
N VAL A 34 25.16 54.74 -20.19
CA VAL A 34 24.24 54.07 -19.28
C VAL A 34 22.79 54.32 -19.70
N ASN A 35 22.01 53.24 -19.76
CA ASN A 35 20.58 53.29 -20.08
C ASN A 35 19.74 53.65 -18.85
N TYR A 36 18.99 54.74 -18.97
CA TYR A 36 18.07 55.25 -17.96
C TYR A 36 16.61 55.01 -18.36
N ILE A 37 15.82 54.80 -17.32
CA ILE A 37 14.39 54.51 -17.34
C ILE A 37 13.70 55.69 -16.64
N ASN A 38 12.78 56.31 -17.35
CA ASN A 38 11.91 57.34 -16.79
C ASN A 38 10.76 56.73 -15.97
N GLU A 39 10.07 57.55 -15.19
CA GLU A 39 9.03 57.08 -14.27
C GLU A 39 7.85 56.39 -14.99
N ASN A 40 7.51 56.85 -16.20
CA ASN A 40 6.44 56.25 -16.97
C ASN A 40 6.79 54.82 -17.43
N MET A 41 8.00 54.65 -17.97
CA MET A 41 8.53 53.36 -18.39
C MET A 41 8.74 52.43 -17.19
N GLU A 42 9.19 52.96 -16.05
CA GLU A 42 9.33 52.20 -14.80
C GLU A 42 7.99 51.56 -14.39
N ARG A 43 6.89 52.33 -14.39
CA ARG A 43 5.56 51.81 -14.05
C ARG A 43 5.13 50.68 -14.98
N GLN A 44 5.24 50.89 -16.31
CA GLN A 44 4.82 49.89 -17.29
C GLN A 44 5.66 48.61 -17.21
N ILE A 45 6.97 48.72 -17.05
CA ILE A 45 7.86 47.57 -16.88
C ILE A 45 7.50 46.83 -15.59
N THR A 46 7.34 47.57 -14.49
CA THR A 46 7.00 46.99 -13.18
C THR A 46 5.69 46.22 -13.24
N GLU A 47 4.65 46.79 -13.86
CA GLU A 47 3.36 46.14 -14.03
C GLU A 47 3.47 44.82 -14.81
N LYS A 48 4.14 44.83 -15.96
CA LYS A 48 4.35 43.61 -16.77
C LYS A 48 5.17 42.55 -16.03
N VAL A 49 6.21 42.96 -15.30
CA VAL A 49 7.06 42.06 -14.52
C VAL A 49 6.26 41.42 -13.38
N LEU A 50 5.44 42.18 -12.66
CA LEU A 50 4.61 41.67 -11.57
C LEU A 50 3.50 40.75 -12.09
N GLN A 51 2.81 41.10 -13.18
CA GLN A 51 1.80 40.24 -13.82
C GLN A 51 2.40 38.88 -14.23
N ASN A 52 3.62 38.89 -14.79
CA ASN A 52 4.31 37.66 -15.15
C ASN A 52 4.75 36.87 -13.92
N LYS A 53 5.18 37.55 -12.85
CA LYS A 53 5.53 36.90 -11.59
C LYS A 53 4.33 36.18 -10.98
N GLU A 54 3.14 36.80 -10.95
CA GLU A 54 1.92 36.14 -10.46
C GLU A 54 1.53 34.92 -11.30
N ARG A 55 1.68 34.98 -12.64
CA ARG A 55 1.42 33.82 -13.53
C ARG A 55 2.31 32.61 -13.25
N TYR A 56 3.54 32.83 -12.77
CA TYR A 56 4.50 31.76 -12.48
C TYR A 56 4.75 31.53 -10.98
N SER A 57 4.15 32.36 -10.11
CA SER A 57 4.23 32.29 -8.65
C SER A 57 2.95 31.72 -8.02
N GLY A 58 1.98 31.30 -8.84
CA GLY A 58 0.91 30.41 -8.39
C GLY A 58 1.55 29.15 -7.81
N ASP A 59 1.39 28.97 -6.50
CA ASP A 59 1.79 27.76 -5.79
C ASP A 59 0.99 26.59 -6.37
N THR A 60 1.54 25.91 -7.39
CA THR A 60 0.93 24.72 -8.02
C THR A 60 0.79 23.54 -7.06
N ARG A 61 1.17 23.70 -5.79
CA ARG A 61 0.95 22.73 -4.72
C ARG A 61 -0.54 22.45 -4.50
N ASN A 62 -1.44 23.41 -4.75
CA ASN A 62 -2.87 23.21 -4.54
C ASN A 62 -3.60 22.70 -5.79
N GLU A 63 -3.11 22.97 -7.00
CA GLU A 63 -3.74 22.46 -8.24
C GLU A 63 -3.57 20.93 -8.41
N THR A 64 -2.60 20.35 -7.71
CA THR A 64 -2.35 18.90 -7.74
C THR A 64 -3.43 18.13 -6.97
N TYR A 65 -4.16 18.70 -6.01
CA TYR A 65 -5.20 17.95 -5.27
C TYR A 65 -6.61 18.13 -5.82
N ASP A 66 -6.86 19.19 -6.61
CA ASP A 66 -8.17 19.51 -7.18
C ASP A 66 -8.38 18.98 -8.60
N THR A 67 -7.38 18.30 -9.17
CA THR A 67 -7.58 17.61 -10.45
C THR A 67 -8.51 16.41 -10.24
N PRO A 68 -9.62 16.25 -10.99
CA PRO A 68 -10.60 15.17 -10.77
C PRO A 68 -9.98 13.76 -10.85
N LEU A 69 -8.93 13.61 -11.68
CA LEU A 69 -8.15 12.37 -11.75
C LEU A 69 -7.47 12.02 -10.42
N ILE A 70 -6.97 13.02 -9.70
CA ILE A 70 -6.23 12.81 -8.45
C ILE A 70 -7.20 12.45 -7.32
N GLN A 71 -8.39 13.05 -7.28
CA GLN A 71 -9.46 12.63 -6.39
C GLN A 71 -9.91 11.18 -6.68
N GLN A 72 -10.08 10.81 -7.94
CA GLN A 72 -10.42 9.45 -8.34
C GLN A 72 -9.32 8.45 -7.93
N LEU A 73 -8.05 8.77 -8.16
CA LEU A 73 -6.91 7.94 -7.75
C LEU A 73 -6.82 7.81 -6.22
N MET A 74 -7.13 8.86 -5.46
CA MET A 74 -7.17 8.79 -4.00
C MET A 74 -8.30 7.89 -3.50
N GLN A 75 -9.48 8.00 -4.10
CA GLN A 75 -10.63 7.14 -3.77
C GLN A 75 -10.32 5.67 -4.09
N GLU A 76 -9.74 5.40 -5.26
CA GLU A 76 -9.35 4.04 -5.65
C GLU A 76 -8.28 3.47 -4.70
N ASN A 77 -7.27 4.26 -4.33
CA ASN A 77 -6.27 3.83 -3.35
C ASN A 77 -6.87 3.54 -1.97
N ALA A 78 -7.80 4.37 -1.50
CA ALA A 78 -8.49 4.14 -0.23
C ALA A 78 -9.30 2.84 -0.27
N PHE A 79 -10.02 2.60 -1.36
CA PHE A 79 -10.79 1.38 -1.58
C PHE A 79 -9.90 0.12 -1.65
N LEU A 80 -8.78 0.19 -2.39
CA LEU A 80 -7.83 -0.90 -2.49
C LEU A 80 -7.18 -1.23 -1.12
N ARG A 81 -6.85 -0.21 -0.32
CA ARG A 81 -6.32 -0.40 1.04
C ARG A 81 -7.33 -1.09 1.96
N ALA A 82 -8.60 -0.70 1.91
CA ALA A 82 -9.65 -1.33 2.69
C ALA A 82 -9.83 -2.82 2.31
N GLN A 83 -9.77 -3.13 1.01
CA GLN A 83 -9.81 -4.53 0.56
C GLN A 83 -8.60 -5.36 1.00
N ILE A 84 -7.41 -4.75 1.07
CA ILE A 84 -6.21 -5.43 1.57
C ILE A 84 -6.37 -5.73 3.05
N GLU A 85 -6.81 -4.76 3.84
CA GLU A 85 -7.04 -4.94 5.27
C GLU A 85 -8.07 -6.04 5.57
N GLU A 86 -9.17 -6.09 4.80
CA GLU A 86 -10.16 -7.16 4.92
C GLU A 86 -9.59 -8.54 4.59
N LYS A 87 -8.81 -8.65 3.50
CA LYS A 87 -8.16 -9.91 3.11
C LYS A 87 -7.12 -10.35 4.14
N ASP A 88 -6.34 -9.42 4.69
CA ASP A 88 -5.36 -9.72 5.74
C ASP A 88 -6.04 -10.23 7.02
N ALA A 89 -7.17 -9.63 7.41
CA ALA A 89 -7.98 -10.12 8.54
C ALA A 89 -8.50 -11.55 8.29
N LEU A 90 -8.99 -11.83 7.08
CA LEU A 90 -9.47 -13.16 6.70
C LEU A 90 -8.34 -14.19 6.69
N ILE A 91 -7.16 -13.85 6.17
CA ILE A 91 -5.97 -14.72 6.20
C ILE A 91 -5.56 -15.03 7.64
N LYS A 92 -5.62 -14.04 8.53
CA LYS A 92 -5.29 -14.22 9.96
C LYS A 92 -6.24 -15.21 10.63
N GLU A 93 -7.55 -15.10 10.38
CA GLU A 93 -8.54 -16.05 10.91
C GLU A 93 -8.36 -17.46 10.32
N GLN A 94 -8.13 -17.58 9.01
CA GLN A 94 -7.85 -18.88 8.38
C GLN A 94 -6.59 -19.54 8.96
N THR A 95 -5.53 -18.76 9.19
CA THR A 95 -4.29 -19.26 9.79
C THR A 95 -4.53 -19.78 11.20
N LYS A 96 -5.34 -19.08 12.00
CA LYS A 96 -5.71 -19.50 13.36
C LYS A 96 -6.52 -20.79 13.35
N LEU A 97 -7.50 -20.92 12.46
CA LEU A 97 -8.31 -22.14 12.32
C LEU A 97 -7.45 -23.33 11.88
N LEU A 98 -6.49 -23.10 10.97
CA LEU A 98 -5.58 -24.13 10.51
C LEU A 98 -4.65 -24.61 11.63
N ASP A 99 -4.12 -23.70 12.44
CA ASP A 99 -3.33 -24.04 13.63
C ASP A 99 -4.16 -24.87 14.64
N GLN A 100 -5.41 -24.47 14.90
CA GLN A 100 -6.32 -25.24 15.75
C GLN A 100 -6.56 -26.65 15.20
N GLN A 101 -6.79 -26.79 13.89
CA GLN A 101 -6.98 -28.10 13.26
C GLN A 101 -5.73 -28.97 13.39
N GLN A 102 -4.53 -28.40 13.21
CA GLN A 102 -3.27 -29.11 13.38
C GLN A 102 -3.09 -29.60 14.82
N GLN A 103 -3.35 -28.75 15.81
CA GLN A 103 -3.28 -29.11 17.23
C GLN A 103 -4.27 -30.22 17.58
N LEU A 104 -5.51 -30.13 17.11
CA LEU A 104 -6.51 -31.17 17.32
C LEU A 104 -6.09 -32.50 16.71
N ASN A 105 -5.57 -32.49 15.46
CA ASN A 105 -5.06 -33.69 14.79
C ASN A 105 -3.89 -34.33 15.54
N LEU A 106 -3.00 -33.53 16.13
CA LEU A 106 -1.90 -34.03 16.95
C LEU A 106 -2.42 -34.67 18.24
N ILE A 107 -3.40 -34.06 18.90
CA ILE A 107 -4.02 -34.61 20.13
C ILE A 107 -4.76 -35.90 19.83
N THR A 108 -5.56 -35.95 18.76
CA THR A 108 -6.28 -37.16 18.37
C THR A 108 -5.32 -38.27 17.97
N GLY A 109 -4.25 -37.97 17.22
CA GLY A 109 -3.21 -38.94 16.90
C GLY A 109 -2.51 -39.50 18.14
N LYS A 110 -2.14 -38.66 19.12
CA LYS A 110 -1.57 -39.12 20.40
C LYS A 110 -2.53 -40.03 21.17
N ARG A 111 -3.80 -39.64 21.29
CA ARG A 111 -4.82 -40.46 21.97
C ARG A 111 -5.06 -41.79 21.27
N LEU A 112 -5.07 -41.81 19.94
CA LEU A 112 -5.22 -43.04 19.16
C LEU A 112 -4.05 -43.98 19.42
N ASN A 113 -2.82 -43.46 19.39
CA ASN A 113 -1.63 -44.24 19.71
C ASN A 113 -1.65 -44.76 21.15
N GLU A 114 -2.07 -43.94 22.13
CA GLU A 114 -2.21 -44.35 23.52
C GLU A 114 -3.23 -45.49 23.68
N LEU A 115 -4.38 -45.41 23.01
CA LEU A 115 -5.40 -46.45 23.01
C LEU A 115 -4.89 -47.72 22.33
N GLU A 116 -4.21 -47.61 21.19
CA GLU A 116 -3.62 -48.76 20.50
C GLU A 116 -2.55 -49.44 21.36
N THR A 117 -1.68 -48.69 22.04
CA THR A 117 -0.72 -49.27 22.99
C THR A 117 -1.40 -49.91 24.20
N LYS A 118 -2.50 -49.33 24.71
CA LYS A 118 -3.26 -49.92 25.83
C LYS A 118 -3.94 -51.22 25.42
N GLU A 119 -4.57 -51.26 24.25
CA GLU A 119 -5.16 -52.48 23.71
C GLU A 119 -4.11 -53.57 23.48
N GLN A 120 -2.89 -53.20 23.03
CA GLN A 120 -1.76 -54.13 22.89
C GLN A 120 -1.25 -54.66 24.25
N THR A 121 -1.12 -53.80 25.26
CA THR A 121 -0.71 -54.26 26.61
C THR A 121 -1.78 -55.09 27.30
N GLU A 122 -3.07 -54.80 27.10
CA GLU A 122 -4.17 -55.60 27.65
C GLU A 122 -4.31 -56.96 26.94
N THR A 123 -4.00 -57.04 25.64
CA THR A 123 -3.95 -58.33 24.93
C THR A 123 -2.72 -59.17 25.28
N GLU A 124 -1.57 -58.55 25.57
CA GLU A 124 -0.39 -59.27 26.06
C GLU A 124 -0.54 -59.75 27.51
N GLU A 125 -1.17 -58.96 28.39
CA GLU A 125 -1.47 -59.38 29.78
C GLU A 125 -2.52 -60.51 29.82
N GLN A 126 -3.54 -60.49 28.95
CA GLN A 126 -4.52 -61.58 28.83
C GLN A 126 -3.94 -62.85 28.18
N HIS A 127 -2.93 -62.74 27.32
CA HIS A 127 -2.27 -63.91 26.71
C HIS A 127 -1.28 -64.64 27.64
N SER A 128 -0.88 -64.02 28.75
CA SER A 128 0.08 -64.64 29.68
C SER A 128 -0.56 -65.63 30.69
N ASN A 129 -1.89 -65.71 30.75
CA ASN A 129 -2.61 -66.55 31.72
C ASN A 129 -3.42 -67.72 31.13
N GLU A 130 -3.40 -67.98 29.83
CA GLU A 130 -4.23 -69.04 29.25
C GLU A 130 -3.51 -69.88 28.19
N THR A 131 -2.47 -70.59 28.61
CA THR A 131 -2.13 -71.88 27.98
C THR A 131 -2.91 -72.98 28.67
N VAL A 132 -3.97 -73.49 28.03
CA VAL A 132 -4.27 -74.93 27.86
C VAL A 132 -5.57 -75.12 27.06
N THR A 133 -5.51 -76.05 26.08
CA THR A 133 -6.60 -76.75 25.36
C THR A 133 -7.16 -76.20 24.03
N LYS A 134 -6.56 -76.66 22.93
CA LYS A 134 -7.12 -77.53 21.85
C LYS A 134 -8.58 -77.29 21.37
N HIS A 135 -8.72 -77.07 20.04
CA HIS A 135 -9.64 -77.68 19.06
C HIS A 135 -10.36 -76.74 18.05
N THR A 136 -10.09 -77.01 16.76
CA THR A 136 -10.97 -77.05 15.56
C THR A 136 -11.70 -75.81 14.99
N VAL A 137 -11.29 -75.47 13.76
CA VAL A 137 -12.08 -75.31 12.50
C VAL A 137 -13.51 -74.73 12.60
N SER A 138 -13.72 -73.52 12.04
CA SER A 138 -14.57 -73.27 10.87
C SER A 138 -14.74 -71.76 10.56
N GLU A 139 -14.63 -71.46 9.26
CA GLU A 139 -15.39 -70.50 8.45
C GLU A 139 -15.74 -69.09 8.98
N GLY A 140 -15.27 -68.09 8.20
CA GLY A 140 -16.07 -66.91 7.88
C GLY A 140 -16.00 -65.75 8.86
N LYS A 141 -14.89 -65.01 8.89
CA LYS A 141 -14.82 -63.68 9.51
C LYS A 141 -15.71 -62.69 8.74
N LYS A 142 -17.02 -62.68 9.02
CA LYS A 142 -17.89 -61.54 8.70
C LYS A 142 -17.53 -60.41 9.65
N GLY A 143 -16.63 -59.54 9.18
CA GLY A 143 -16.24 -58.32 9.88
C GLY A 143 -17.44 -57.42 10.15
N PHE A 144 -17.32 -56.58 11.17
CA PHE A 144 -18.35 -55.63 11.65
C PHE A 144 -19.08 -54.87 10.53
N PHE A 145 -18.40 -54.59 9.42
CA PHE A 145 -18.96 -53.90 8.25
C PHE A 145 -20.03 -54.70 7.49
N SER A 146 -20.01 -56.04 7.55
CA SER A 146 -21.00 -56.88 6.87
C SER A 146 -22.41 -56.76 7.46
N ARG A 147 -22.55 -56.24 8.68
CA ARG A 147 -23.84 -56.07 9.36
C ARG A 147 -24.44 -54.67 9.18
N ILE A 148 -23.60 -53.69 8.84
CA ILE A 148 -23.99 -52.27 8.70
C ILE A 148 -24.24 -51.93 7.23
N PHE A 149 -23.50 -52.53 6.30
CA PHE A 149 -23.60 -52.26 4.85
C PHE A 149 -24.17 -53.44 4.05
N GLY A 150 -24.73 -54.44 4.73
CA GLY A 150 -25.28 -55.65 4.14
C GLY A 150 -26.80 -55.62 4.03
N ASN A 151 -27.35 -54.68 3.27
CA ASN A 151 -28.50 -54.84 2.38
C ASN A 151 -28.73 -53.55 1.57
#